data_AF-A0A923BD40-F1
#
_entry.id   AF-A0A923BD40-F1
#
_cell.length_a   1.000
_cell.length_b   1.000
_cell.length_c   1.000
_cell.angle_alpha   90.00
_cell.angle_beta   90.00
_cell.angle_gamma   90.00
#
_symmetry.space_group_name_H-M   'P 1'
#
loop_
_entity.id
_entity.type
_entity.pdbx_description
1 polymer ?
#
loop_
_entity_poly.entity_id
_entity_poly.type
_entity_poly.pdbx_seq_one_letter_code
_entity_poly.pdbx_strand_id
1 'polypeptide(L)'
;MNKECRSGNGARTDAADPESVSSFTPTFTPITRAVALDAPPAEELSCASCEACCCRLEVMLMGGDDVPPALTAQDRWGGWVMRRLGDGWCAALDRDTLRCTIYTRRPFICREFEVGDYECLEERAQLGAR
;
A
#
# COMPACT_ATOMS: atom_id res chain seq x y z
N MET A 1 -40.05 -7.50 -42.74
CA MET A 1 -40.80 -8.71 -43.14
C MET A 1 -40.53 -9.81 -42.12
N ASN A 2 -41.55 -10.05 -41.27
CA ASN A 2 -41.97 -11.33 -40.64
C ASN A 2 -40.91 -12.24 -39.96
N LYS A 3 -41.12 -12.75 -38.75
CA LYS A 3 -42.35 -12.91 -37.95
C LYS A 3 -41.92 -13.37 -36.55
N GLU A 4 -42.49 -12.75 -35.52
CA GLU A 4 -42.57 -13.29 -34.17
C GLU A 4 -43.57 -14.45 -34.08
N CYS A 5 -43.60 -15.05 -32.88
CA CYS A 5 -44.66 -15.87 -32.28
C CYS A 5 -44.64 -17.37 -32.64
N ARG A 6 -44.87 -18.33 -31.74
CA ARG A 6 -45.10 -18.41 -30.28
C ARG A 6 -45.34 -19.90 -29.96
N SER A 7 -45.27 -20.25 -28.67
CA SER A 7 -45.83 -21.47 -28.04
C SER A 7 -45.10 -22.80 -28.33
N GLY A 8 -44.85 -23.67 -27.36
CA GLY A 8 -45.21 -23.63 -25.95
C GLY A 8 -45.10 -25.04 -25.34
N ASN A 9 -44.93 -25.05 -24.03
CA ASN A 9 -45.25 -26.09 -23.05
C ASN A 9 -44.63 -27.50 -23.14
N GLY A 10 -44.15 -27.94 -21.97
CA GLY A 10 -44.55 -29.25 -21.46
C GLY A 10 -43.42 -30.10 -20.92
N ALA A 11 -43.13 -29.88 -19.63
CA ALA A 11 -42.76 -30.87 -18.61
C ALA A 11 -42.01 -32.15 -19.03
N ARG A 12 -40.87 -32.38 -18.36
CA ARG A 12 -40.63 -33.62 -17.62
C ARG A 12 -39.58 -33.38 -16.55
N THR A 13 -40.03 -33.57 -15.32
CA THR A 13 -39.19 -33.79 -14.14
C THR A 13 -38.52 -35.14 -14.31
N ASP A 14 -37.21 -35.19 -14.37
CA ASP A 14 -36.46 -36.41 -14.09
C ASP A 14 -35.54 -36.11 -12.92
N ALA A 15 -35.86 -36.79 -11.81
CA ALA A 15 -35.07 -36.83 -10.61
C ALA A 15 -33.66 -37.30 -10.95
N ALA A 16 -32.66 -36.53 -10.54
CA ALA A 16 -31.27 -36.95 -10.61
C ALA A 16 -31.02 -37.98 -9.48
N ASP A 17 -30.80 -39.23 -9.89
CA ASP A 17 -30.25 -40.30 -9.06
C ASP A 17 -28.91 -39.89 -8.42
N PRO A 18 -28.72 -40.11 -7.11
CA PRO A 18 -27.56 -39.62 -6.38
C PRO A 18 -26.40 -40.61 -6.25
N GLU A 19 -26.07 -41.47 -7.23
CA GLU A 19 -24.96 -42.43 -7.04
C GLU A 19 -24.07 -42.63 -8.28
N SER A 20 -23.08 -41.75 -8.50
CA SER A 20 -21.84 -42.11 -9.24
C SER A 20 -20.71 -41.06 -9.19
N VAL A 21 -20.60 -40.23 -8.14
CA VAL A 21 -19.36 -39.47 -7.93
C VAL A 21 -18.32 -40.37 -7.26
N SER A 22 -17.77 -41.27 -8.07
CA SER A 22 -16.60 -42.09 -7.72
C SER A 22 -15.41 -41.17 -7.39
N SER A 23 -15.21 -40.97 -6.09
CA SER A 23 -13.92 -41.14 -5.43
C SER A 23 -12.68 -40.61 -6.16
N PHE A 24 -12.64 -39.30 -6.36
CA PHE A 24 -11.38 -38.56 -6.41
C PHE A 24 -11.39 -37.53 -5.29
N THR A 25 -10.99 -37.96 -4.10
CA THR A 25 -10.54 -37.04 -3.06
C THR A 25 -9.08 -36.73 -3.37
N PRO A 26 -8.73 -35.56 -3.94
CA PRO A 26 -7.34 -35.14 -3.89
C PRO A 26 -7.01 -34.99 -2.41
N THR A 27 -6.15 -35.85 -1.89
CA THR A 27 -5.51 -35.63 -0.60
C THR A 27 -4.64 -34.39 -0.78
N PHE A 28 -5.25 -33.24 -0.57
CA PHE A 28 -4.57 -31.96 -0.61
C PHE A 28 -3.77 -31.87 0.69
N THR A 29 -2.58 -32.45 0.70
CA THR A 29 -1.63 -32.25 1.79
C THR A 29 -1.30 -30.77 1.82
N PRO A 30 -1.69 -30.01 2.87
CA PRO A 30 -1.26 -28.63 2.97
C PRO A 30 0.25 -28.64 3.10
N ILE A 31 0.95 -27.99 2.16
CA ILE A 31 2.39 -27.76 2.26
C ILE A 31 2.59 -26.62 3.27
N THR A 32 2.25 -26.83 4.53
CA THR A 32 2.57 -25.91 5.63
C THR A 32 3.99 -26.19 6.09
N ARG A 33 4.97 -25.92 5.22
CA ARG A 33 6.35 -25.75 5.67
C ARG A 33 6.45 -24.34 6.26
N ALA A 34 6.28 -24.24 7.57
CA ALA A 34 6.71 -23.07 8.32
C ALA A 34 8.24 -22.99 8.20
N VAL A 35 8.72 -22.20 7.25
CA VAL A 35 10.12 -21.77 7.24
C VAL A 35 10.21 -20.73 8.35
N ALA A 36 10.80 -21.12 9.48
CA ALA A 36 11.33 -20.15 10.42
C ALA A 36 12.42 -19.38 9.66
N LEU A 37 12.06 -18.20 9.17
CA LEU A 37 13.04 -17.20 8.81
C LEU A 37 13.65 -16.79 10.15
N ASP A 38 14.87 -17.25 10.40
CA ASP A 38 15.74 -16.65 11.41
C ASP A 38 15.93 -15.19 11.00
N ALA A 39 14.96 -14.37 11.39
CA ALA A 39 14.99 -12.95 11.21
C ALA A 39 16.23 -12.47 11.99
N PRO A 40 17.15 -11.74 11.34
CA PRO A 40 18.26 -11.14 12.06
C PRO A 40 17.69 -10.32 13.23
N PRO A 41 18.45 -10.14 14.33
CA PRO A 41 18.00 -9.29 15.41
C PRO A 41 17.60 -7.95 14.79
N ALA A 42 16.34 -7.57 14.96
CA ALA A 42 15.87 -6.29 14.51
C ALA A 42 16.69 -5.26 15.28
N GLU A 43 17.74 -4.70 14.66
CA GLU A 43 18.15 -3.36 15.03
C GLU A 43 16.86 -2.54 15.06
N GLU A 44 16.58 -1.88 16.19
CA GLU A 44 15.36 -1.10 16.34
C GLU A 44 15.33 -0.04 15.24
N LEU A 45 14.65 -0.37 14.14
CA LEU A 45 14.54 0.50 12.99
C LEU A 45 13.84 1.76 13.47
N SER A 46 14.56 2.87 13.40
CA SER A 46 14.09 4.14 13.90
C SER A 46 14.32 5.24 12.87
N CYS A 47 13.45 6.26 12.87
CA CYS A 47 13.66 7.44 12.04
C CYS A 47 14.95 8.21 12.39
N ALA A 48 15.62 7.88 13.49
CA ALA A 48 16.88 8.53 13.87
C ALA A 48 18.06 8.10 12.99
N SER A 49 18.02 6.92 12.36
CA SER A 49 19.07 6.43 11.46
C SER A 49 18.69 6.46 9.97
N CYS A 50 17.41 6.72 9.64
CA CYS A 50 16.90 6.58 8.27
C CYS A 50 17.33 7.69 7.30
N GLU A 51 18.11 8.66 7.77
CA GLU A 51 18.49 9.85 7.01
C GLU A 51 17.29 10.52 6.33
N ALA A 52 16.15 10.59 7.02
CA ALA A 52 14.90 11.16 6.51
C ALA A 52 14.44 10.64 5.13
N CYS A 53 14.63 9.36 4.80
CA CYS A 53 14.23 8.76 3.51
C CYS A 53 12.84 9.21 3.01
N CYS A 54 11.82 9.20 3.88
CA CYS A 54 10.46 9.62 3.57
C CYS A 54 10.33 11.08 3.11
N CYS A 55 11.25 11.97 3.52
CA CYS A 55 11.25 13.37 3.12
C CYS A 55 11.82 13.62 1.71
N ARG A 56 12.34 12.57 1.03
CA ARG A 56 12.74 12.65 -0.38
C ARG A 56 11.58 12.32 -1.34
N LEU A 57 10.54 11.68 -0.82
CA LEU A 57 9.38 11.23 -1.58
C LEU A 57 8.44 12.39 -1.91
N GLU A 58 7.78 12.30 -3.06
CA GLU A 58 6.68 13.20 -3.40
C GLU A 58 5.40 12.72 -2.72
N VAL A 59 4.73 13.61 -2.01
CA VAL A 59 3.56 13.26 -1.19
C VAL A 59 2.40 14.17 -1.55
N MET A 60 1.29 13.56 -1.96
CA MET A 60 0.01 14.23 -2.16
C MET A 60 -0.66 14.53 -0.82
N LEU A 61 -1.34 15.67 -0.75
CA LEU A 61 -2.11 16.09 0.42
C LEU A 61 -3.58 15.78 0.18
N MET A 62 -4.17 15.12 1.16
CA MET A 62 -5.60 14.82 1.18
C MET A 62 -6.36 16.00 1.78
N GLY A 63 -7.64 16.16 1.44
CA GLY A 63 -8.44 17.32 1.87
C GLY A 63 -8.59 17.48 3.40
N GLY A 64 -8.25 16.47 4.20
CA GLY A 64 -8.26 16.51 5.68
C GLY A 64 -6.91 16.82 6.32
N ASP A 65 -5.85 17.04 5.55
CA ASP A 65 -4.51 17.26 6.09
C ASP A 65 -4.32 18.69 6.64
N ASP A 66 -3.85 18.80 7.88
CA ASP A 66 -3.56 20.07 8.55
C ASP A 66 -2.07 20.46 8.40
N VAL A 67 -1.64 20.64 7.15
CA VAL A 67 -0.28 21.07 6.82
C VAL A 67 -0.24 22.58 6.58
N PRO A 68 0.70 23.33 7.20
CA PRO A 68 0.86 24.76 6.95
C PRO A 68 1.03 25.09 5.45
N PRO A 69 0.35 26.10 4.89
CA PRO A 69 0.44 26.44 3.47
C PRO A 69 1.86 26.75 2.97
N ALA A 70 2.74 27.25 3.83
CA ALA A 70 4.15 27.48 3.49
C ALA A 70 4.93 26.19 3.20
N LEU A 71 4.39 25.02 3.57
CA LEU A 71 4.97 23.70 3.34
C LEU A 71 4.27 22.94 2.21
N THR A 72 3.30 23.56 1.53
CA THR A 72 2.54 22.95 0.43
C THR A 72 2.84 23.62 -0.91
N ALA A 73 2.57 22.90 -1.99
CA ALA A 73 2.63 23.39 -3.36
C ALA A 73 1.49 22.77 -4.18
N GLN A 74 1.08 23.42 -5.27
CA GLN A 74 0.21 22.79 -6.26
C GLN A 74 1.05 22.12 -7.34
N ASP A 75 0.65 20.91 -7.72
CA ASP A 75 1.20 20.22 -8.88
C ASP A 75 0.59 20.74 -10.20
N ARG A 76 1.01 20.15 -11.32
CA ARG A 76 0.55 20.55 -12.66
C ARG A 76 -0.93 20.25 -12.95
N TRP A 77 -1.58 19.43 -12.13
CA TRP A 77 -2.98 19.03 -12.27
C TRP A 77 -3.89 19.74 -11.26
N GLY A 78 -3.33 20.65 -10.45
CA GLY A 78 -4.05 21.37 -9.40
C GLY A 78 -4.22 20.59 -8.10
N GLY A 79 -3.54 19.45 -7.96
CA GLY A 79 -3.45 18.70 -6.70
C GLY A 79 -2.50 19.40 -5.72
N TRP A 80 -2.78 19.26 -4.42
CA TRP A 80 -1.88 19.76 -3.38
C TRP A 80 -0.85 18.69 -3.02
N VAL A 81 0.41 19.09 -2.92
CA VAL A 81 1.53 18.22 -2.54
C VAL A 81 2.38 18.89 -1.46
N MET A 82 3.17 18.08 -0.74
CA MET A 82 4.25 18.61 0.09
C MET A 82 5.25 19.35 -0.78
N ARG A 83 5.56 20.60 -0.41
CA ARG A 83 6.52 21.43 -1.15
C ARG A 83 7.91 20.81 -1.08
N ARG A 84 8.54 20.61 -2.23
CA ARG A 84 9.95 20.20 -2.34
C ARG A 84 10.83 21.39 -2.65
N LEU A 85 12.02 21.41 -2.06
CA LEU A 85 13.02 22.44 -2.29
C LEU A 85 13.97 22.01 -3.43
N GLY A 86 14.85 22.90 -3.88
CA GLY A 86 15.76 22.64 -4.99
C GLY A 86 16.78 21.52 -4.75
N ASP A 87 16.93 21.08 -3.50
CA ASP A 87 17.77 19.95 -3.09
C ASP A 87 17.02 18.60 -3.14
N GLY A 88 15.75 18.58 -3.55
CA GLY A 88 14.95 17.37 -3.70
C GLY A 88 14.26 16.88 -2.42
N TRP A 89 14.42 17.60 -1.30
CA TRP A 89 13.80 17.26 -0.02
C TRP A 89 12.54 18.08 0.24
N CYS A 90 11.66 17.55 1.08
CA CYS A 90 10.48 18.29 1.53
C CYS A 90 10.88 19.52 2.37
N ALA A 91 10.07 20.57 2.30
CA ALA A 91 10.28 21.82 3.02
C ALA A 91 10.14 21.68 4.54
N ALA A 92 9.54 20.58 5.02
CA ALA A 92 9.32 20.33 6.43
C ALA A 92 10.52 19.65 7.14
N LEU A 93 11.53 19.21 6.39
CA LEU A 93 12.69 18.54 6.95
C LEU A 93 13.65 19.53 7.60
N ASP A 94 14.05 19.25 8.84
CA ASP A 94 15.20 19.87 9.49
C ASP A 94 16.49 19.20 8.99
N ARG A 95 17.43 20.01 8.47
CA ARG A 95 18.69 19.54 7.88
C ARG A 95 19.75 19.18 8.93
N ASP A 96 19.67 19.76 10.13
CA ASP A 96 20.63 19.51 11.19
C ASP A 96 20.33 18.18 11.89
N THR A 97 19.04 17.89 12.10
CA THR A 97 18.60 16.70 12.82
C THR A 97 18.12 15.56 11.92
N LEU A 98 17.88 15.83 10.63
CA LEU A 98 17.24 14.91 9.68
C LEU A 98 15.89 14.39 10.20
N ARG A 99 15.12 15.27 10.86
CA ARG A 99 13.78 14.95 11.39
C ARG A 99 12.74 15.89 10.79
N CYS A 100 11.52 15.38 10.67
CA CYS A 100 10.40 16.19 10.23
C CYS A 100 10.00 17.18 11.33
N THR A 101 9.99 18.48 11.02
CA THR A 101 9.59 19.54 11.97
C THR A 101 8.10 19.52 12.30
N ILE A 102 7.28 18.86 11.48
CA ILE A 102 5.83 18.70 11.67
C ILE A 102 5.43 17.26 11.99
N TYR A 103 6.30 16.47 12.65
CA TYR A 103 6.09 15.02 12.84
C TYR A 103 4.70 14.64 13.40
N THR A 104 4.17 15.43 14.35
CA THR A 104 2.83 15.23 14.94
C THR A 104 1.67 15.66 14.03
N ARG A 105 1.94 16.56 13.08
CA ARG A 105 0.99 17.09 12.09
C ARG A 105 1.24 16.53 10.70
N ARG A 106 1.94 15.39 10.60
CA ARG A 106 2.21 14.76 9.29
C ARG A 106 0.91 14.55 8.52
N PRO A 107 0.92 14.78 7.20
CA PRO A 107 -0.23 14.45 6.37
C PRO A 107 -0.48 12.94 6.39
N PHE A 108 -1.68 12.53 6.00
CA PHE A 108 -2.15 11.16 6.03
C PHE A 108 -1.17 10.19 5.37
N ILE A 109 -0.73 10.48 4.15
CA ILE A 109 0.22 9.63 3.41
C ILE A 109 1.56 9.46 4.16
N CYS A 110 2.07 10.53 4.81
CA CYS A 110 3.30 10.43 5.61
C CYS A 110 3.11 9.65 6.94
N ARG A 111 1.87 9.37 7.37
CA ARG A 111 1.58 8.53 8.53
C ARG A 111 1.47 7.06 8.16
N GLU A 112 0.89 6.76 6.99
CA GLU A 112 0.83 5.41 6.43
C GLU A 112 2.21 4.85 6.10
N PHE A 113 3.20 5.72 5.84
CA PHE A 113 4.60 5.32 5.72
C PHE A 113 5.16 4.91 7.10
N GLU A 114 4.92 3.66 7.47
CA GLU A 114 5.32 3.08 8.75
C GLU A 114 6.80 2.69 8.78
N VAL A 115 7.43 2.87 9.94
CA VAL A 115 8.85 2.54 10.11
C VAL A 115 9.02 1.02 10.09
N GLY A 116 9.88 0.55 9.20
CA GLY A 116 10.16 -0.89 9.06
C GLY A 116 9.16 -1.65 8.20
N ASP A 117 8.13 -0.98 7.67
CA ASP A 117 7.30 -1.57 6.63
C ASP A 117 8.04 -1.68 5.29
N TYR A 118 7.49 -2.44 4.35
CA TYR A 118 8.07 -2.73 3.04
C TYR A 118 8.58 -1.47 2.33
N GLU A 119 7.75 -0.42 2.24
CA GLU A 119 8.13 0.84 1.59
C GLU A 119 9.28 1.54 2.34
N CYS A 120 9.28 1.51 3.67
CA CYS A 120 10.37 2.08 4.47
C CYS A 120 11.70 1.37 4.23
N LEU A 121 11.68 0.04 4.17
CA LEU A 121 12.86 -0.79 3.94
C LEU A 121 13.41 -0.61 2.52
N GLU A 122 12.52 -0.61 1.53
CA GLU A 122 12.88 -0.41 0.13
C GLU A 122 13.55 0.95 -0.08
N GLU A 123 12.95 2.02 0.44
CA GLU A 123 13.51 3.37 0.34
C GLU A 123 14.85 3.51 1.08
N ARG A 124 14.99 2.88 2.25
CA ARG A 124 16.29 2.84 2.96
C ARG A 124 17.37 2.18 2.12
N ALA A 125 17.05 1.05 1.48
CA ALA A 125 17.98 0.34 0.61
C ALA A 125 18.39 1.14 -0.63
N GLN A 126 17.45 1.87 -1.25
CA GLN A 126 17.73 2.71 -2.42
C GLN A 126 18.55 3.96 -2.07
N LEU A 127 18.28 4.56 -0.91
CA LEU A 127 18.86 5.84 -0.50
C LEU A 127 20.15 5.71 0.31
N GLY A 128 20.56 4.48 0.64
CA GLY A 128 21.75 4.18 1.44
C GLY A 128 21.58 4.46 2.94
N ALA A 129 20.34 4.57 3.41
CA ALA A 129 20.06 4.83 4.82
C ALA A 129 20.31 3.58 5.66
N ARG A 130 21.02 3.76 6.78
CA ARG A 130 21.59 2.68 7.58
C ARG A 130 20.64 2.14 8.64
#